data_AF-A0A2R6LI23-F1
#
_entry.id   AF-A0A2R6LI23-F1
#
_cell.length_a   1.000
_cell.length_b   1.000
_cell.length_c   1.000
_cell.angle_alpha   90.00
_cell.angle_beta   90.00
_cell.angle_gamma   90.00
#
_symmetry.space_group_name_H-M   'P 1'
#
loop_
_entity.id
_entity.type
_entity.pdbx_description
1 polymer ?
#
loop_
_entity_poly.entity_id
_entity_poly.type
_entity_poly.pdbx_seq_one_letter_code
_entity_poly.pdbx_strand_id
1 'polypeptide(L)'
;MTVTHEGLRVDWLGYATVRIEGSDAVVYLDPGRYGVLDGHRPRDGDLVCVTHDHHYDSEGIDRVAGEDATLVVYEGVDPEGIDRDVAPLDELGRRVDRVGERVSVRAGGVRVETVPAHNTPDGHVREDGTPYHPEGFGVGYRVVVDGVSLFWPGDTDVLRCGVGRCARR
;
A
#
# COMPACT_ATOMS: atom_id res chain seq x y z
N MET A 1 6.36 5.33 15.51
CA MET A 1 7.73 4.97 15.93
C MET A 1 8.65 5.08 14.71
N THR A 2 9.79 5.77 14.84
CA THR A 2 10.75 5.92 13.72
C THR A 2 11.89 4.93 13.83
N VAL A 3 12.24 4.29 12.71
CA VAL A 3 13.46 3.49 12.53
C VAL A 3 14.30 4.11 11.41
N THR A 4 15.62 4.08 11.54
CA THR A 4 16.54 4.48 10.47
C THR A 4 17.23 3.24 9.91
N HIS A 5 17.25 3.11 8.59
CA HIS A 5 17.87 1.99 7.89
C HIS A 5 18.48 2.45 6.57
N GLU A 6 19.80 2.29 6.42
CA GLU A 6 20.51 2.60 5.16
C GLU A 6 20.22 4.03 4.62
N GLY A 7 20.12 5.01 5.53
CA GLY A 7 19.80 6.40 5.19
C GLY A 7 18.31 6.73 5.14
N LEU A 8 17.43 5.72 5.06
CA LEU A 8 15.98 5.91 5.09
C LEU A 8 15.46 6.11 6.50
N ARG A 9 14.43 6.96 6.65
CA ARG A 9 13.61 7.08 7.86
C ARG A 9 12.27 6.40 7.61
N VAL A 10 11.94 5.42 8.44
CA VAL A 10 10.69 4.65 8.36
C VAL A 10 9.87 4.92 9.61
N ASP A 11 8.72 5.56 9.44
CA ASP A 11 7.78 5.87 10.50
C ASP A 11 6.57 4.93 10.41
N TRP A 12 6.36 4.13 11.45
CA TRP A 12 5.06 3.50 11.65
C TRP A 12 4.13 4.49 12.35
N LEU A 13 3.09 4.91 11.64
CA LEU A 13 2.12 5.91 12.08
C LEU A 13 0.89 5.28 12.75
N GLY A 14 0.70 3.97 12.58
CA GLY A 14 -0.35 3.19 13.23
C GLY A 14 -1.13 2.35 12.24
N TYR A 15 -1.75 1.27 12.72
CA TYR A 15 -2.44 0.29 11.88
C TYR A 15 -1.55 -0.15 10.70
N ALA A 16 -2.01 0.00 9.45
CA ALA A 16 -1.28 -0.30 8.23
C ALA A 16 -0.45 0.88 7.70
N THR A 17 -0.52 2.06 8.32
CA THR A 17 0.12 3.26 7.79
C THR A 17 1.61 3.32 8.09
N VAL A 18 2.41 3.32 7.03
CA VAL A 18 3.87 3.50 7.08
C VAL A 18 4.27 4.66 6.18
N ARG A 19 5.16 5.53 6.67
CA ARG A 19 5.87 6.55 5.90
C ARG A 19 7.32 6.13 5.74
N ILE A 20 7.85 6.22 4.53
CA ILE A 20 9.25 5.95 4.19
C ILE A 20 9.81 7.21 3.56
N GLU A 21 10.78 7.82 4.19
CA GLU A 21 11.44 9.04 3.74
C GLU A 21 12.88 8.72 3.36
N GLY A 22 13.20 8.97 2.09
CA GLY A 22 14.56 9.00 1.56
C GLY A 22 14.89 10.38 0.97
N SER A 23 16.07 10.49 0.37
CA SER A 23 16.50 11.68 -0.35
C SER A 23 15.78 11.87 -1.69
N ASP A 24 15.40 10.77 -2.36
CA ASP A 24 14.78 10.80 -3.68
C ASP A 24 13.26 10.98 -3.63
N ALA A 25 12.59 10.48 -2.58
CA ALA A 25 11.13 10.52 -2.44
C ALA A 25 10.65 10.18 -1.01
N VAL A 26 9.42 10.61 -0.70
CA VAL A 26 8.62 10.17 0.45
C VAL A 26 7.47 9.28 -0.02
N VAL A 27 7.43 8.04 0.50
CA VAL A 27 6.42 7.03 0.16
C VAL A 27 5.52 6.74 1.35
N TYR A 28 4.21 6.74 1.14
CA TYR A 28 3.23 6.25 2.10
C TYR A 28 2.60 4.94 1.63
N LEU A 29 2.43 4.01 2.56
CA LEU A 29 1.74 2.74 2.36
C LEU A 29 0.50 2.73 3.25
N ASP A 30 -0.67 2.44 2.65
CA ASP A 30 -1.96 2.29 3.32
C ASP A 30 -2.27 3.40 4.36
N PRO A 31 -2.26 4.69 3.95
CA PRO A 31 -2.47 5.79 4.89
C PRO A 31 -3.91 5.92 5.35
N GLY A 32 -4.10 6.04 6.67
CA GLY A 32 -5.39 6.36 7.29
C GLY A 32 -5.95 5.20 8.10
N ARG A 33 -7.29 5.16 8.18
CA ARG A 33 -8.08 4.30 9.08
C ARG A 33 -7.92 4.69 10.56
N TYR A 34 -8.98 4.44 11.33
CA TYR A 34 -8.98 4.45 12.80
C TYR A 34 -8.34 5.69 13.47
N GLY A 35 -8.37 6.84 12.82
CA GLY A 35 -7.80 8.09 13.35
C GLY A 35 -6.27 8.09 13.49
N VAL A 36 -5.53 7.16 12.86
CA VAL A 36 -4.06 7.08 13.04
C VAL A 36 -3.32 8.31 12.50
N LEU A 37 -3.98 9.11 11.67
CA LEU A 37 -3.47 10.37 11.11
C LEU A 37 -4.18 11.61 11.67
N ASP A 38 -4.95 11.49 12.75
CA ASP A 38 -5.68 12.64 13.30
C ASP A 38 -4.71 13.73 13.79
N GLY A 39 -4.91 14.96 13.31
CA GLY A 39 -4.00 16.07 13.56
C GLY A 39 -2.65 15.96 12.84
N HIS A 40 -2.43 14.95 11.99
CA HIS A 40 -1.22 14.75 11.21
C HIS A 40 -1.50 14.98 9.72
N ARG A 41 -1.01 16.11 9.18
CA ARG A 41 -1.23 16.52 7.79
C ARG A 41 0.07 17.04 7.13
N PRO A 42 1.09 16.18 6.95
CA PRO A 42 2.36 16.63 6.41
C PRO A 42 2.29 17.01 4.93
N ARG A 43 1.41 16.37 4.14
CA ARG A 43 1.26 16.60 2.68
C ARG A 43 2.60 16.58 1.92
N ASP A 44 3.49 15.67 2.30
CA ASP A 44 4.85 15.54 1.79
C ASP A 44 5.07 14.26 0.99
N GLY A 45 4.06 13.40 0.85
CA GLY A 45 4.17 12.14 0.11
C GLY A 45 4.21 12.36 -1.41
N ASP A 46 5.28 11.89 -2.06
CA ASP A 46 5.43 11.86 -3.52
C ASP A 46 4.70 10.66 -4.15
N LEU A 47 4.62 9.56 -3.39
CA LEU A 47 3.97 8.31 -3.78
C LEU A 47 3.10 7.80 -2.62
N VAL A 48 1.86 7.45 -2.92
CA VAL A 48 0.97 6.76 -1.98
C VAL A 48 0.52 5.44 -2.60
N CYS A 49 0.71 4.35 -1.88
CA CYS A 49 0.35 3.01 -2.31
C CYS A 49 -0.81 2.47 -1.46
N VAL A 50 -1.85 1.92 -2.10
CA VAL A 50 -3.01 1.30 -1.42
C VAL A 50 -3.15 -0.15 -1.85
N THR A 51 -3.12 -1.06 -0.88
CA THR A 51 -3.04 -2.52 -1.12
C THR A 51 -4.38 -3.15 -1.51
N HIS A 52 -5.47 -2.73 -0.86
CA HIS A 52 -6.84 -3.20 -1.10
C HIS A 52 -7.89 -2.37 -0.32
N ASP A 53 -9.18 -2.70 -0.50
CA ASP A 53 -10.32 -1.90 -0.01
C ASP A 53 -10.34 -1.65 1.50
N HIS A 54 -9.89 -2.60 2.31
CA HIS A 54 -9.87 -2.41 3.76
C HIS A 54 -8.91 -1.30 4.18
N HIS A 55 -7.91 -0.98 3.37
CA HIS A 55 -6.94 0.07 3.66
C HIS A 55 -7.18 1.37 2.89
N TYR A 56 -8.07 1.38 1.90
CA TYR A 56 -8.44 2.62 1.21
C TYR A 56 -9.11 3.60 2.17
N ASP A 57 -8.59 4.83 2.26
CA ASP A 57 -9.10 5.88 3.12
C ASP A 57 -8.83 7.23 2.46
N SER A 58 -9.83 7.81 1.81
CA SER A 58 -9.67 9.04 1.02
C SER A 58 -9.16 10.22 1.86
N GLU A 59 -9.59 10.31 3.13
CA GLU A 59 -9.08 11.33 4.04
C GLU A 59 -7.62 11.06 4.42
N GLY A 60 -7.26 9.83 4.78
CA GLY A 60 -5.89 9.43 5.06
C GLY A 60 -4.94 9.74 3.91
N ILE A 61 -5.34 9.42 2.68
CA ILE A 61 -4.62 9.79 1.46
C ILE A 61 -4.48 11.32 1.36
N ASP A 62 -5.57 12.10 1.55
CA ASP A 62 -5.50 13.56 1.48
C ASP A 62 -4.55 14.18 2.51
N ARG A 63 -4.46 13.59 3.71
CA ARG A 63 -3.61 14.10 4.79
C ARG A 63 -2.11 13.97 4.46
N VAL A 64 -1.71 12.98 3.67
CA VAL A 64 -0.29 12.65 3.42
C VAL A 64 0.17 12.96 1.99
N ALA A 65 -0.70 12.83 1.00
CA ALA A 65 -0.36 13.05 -0.39
C ALA A 65 0.00 14.53 -0.63
N GLY A 66 1.18 14.76 -1.17
CA GLY A 66 1.55 16.06 -1.75
C GLY A 66 0.66 16.43 -2.94
N GLU A 67 0.79 17.67 -3.39
CA GLU A 67 -0.02 18.20 -4.50
C GLU A 67 0.20 17.41 -5.80
N ASP A 68 1.45 17.07 -6.10
CA ASP A 68 1.87 16.33 -7.29
C ASP A 68 2.00 14.82 -7.08
N ALA A 69 1.49 14.30 -5.96
CA ALA A 69 1.64 12.90 -5.60
C ALA A 69 1.02 11.97 -6.65
N THR A 70 1.67 10.83 -6.90
CA THR A 70 1.05 9.72 -7.64
C THR A 70 0.47 8.71 -6.65
N LEU A 71 -0.78 8.32 -6.87
CA LEU A 71 -1.43 7.24 -6.13
C LEU A 71 -1.28 5.94 -6.94
N VAL A 72 -0.63 4.92 -6.37
CA VAL A 72 -0.59 3.57 -6.95
C VAL A 72 -1.56 2.70 -6.17
N VAL A 73 -2.65 2.32 -6.81
CA VAL A 73 -3.79 1.69 -6.14
C VAL A 73 -4.07 0.35 -6.80
N TYR A 74 -4.25 -0.70 -5.99
CA TYR A 74 -4.65 -1.99 -6.52
C TYR A 74 -5.93 -1.89 -7.33
N GLU A 75 -5.97 -2.53 -8.49
CA GLU A 75 -7.09 -2.43 -9.43
C GLU A 75 -8.41 -3.01 -8.91
N GLY A 76 -8.35 -3.81 -7.84
CA GLY A 76 -9.53 -4.29 -7.12
C GLY A 76 -10.09 -3.32 -6.09
N VAL A 77 -9.45 -2.16 -5.83
CA VAL A 77 -10.00 -1.19 -4.87
C VAL A 77 -11.22 -0.48 -5.46
N ASP A 78 -12.40 -0.71 -4.92
CA ASP A 78 -13.67 -0.17 -5.37
C ASP A 78 -14.34 0.68 -4.26
N PRO A 79 -14.14 2.02 -4.26
CA PRO A 79 -14.73 2.89 -3.25
C PRO A 79 -16.26 2.78 -3.13
N GLU A 80 -16.99 2.44 -4.20
CA GLU A 80 -18.45 2.28 -4.15
C GLU A 80 -18.88 1.06 -3.35
N GLY A 81 -18.03 0.03 -3.27
CA GLY A 81 -18.26 -1.20 -2.51
C GLY A 81 -17.85 -1.11 -1.04
N ILE A 82 -17.25 0.00 -0.61
CA ILE A 82 -16.74 0.18 0.76
C ILE A 82 -17.87 0.72 1.66
N ASP A 83 -18.18 -0.01 2.75
CA ASP A 83 -19.15 0.39 3.79
C ASP A 83 -18.58 1.43 4.77
N ARG A 84 -18.02 2.51 4.23
CA ARG A 84 -17.48 3.68 4.95
C ARG A 84 -17.64 4.92 4.08
N ASP A 85 -17.65 6.10 4.70
CA ASP A 85 -17.66 7.37 3.99
C ASP A 85 -16.27 7.65 3.38
N VAL A 86 -16.08 7.23 2.13
CA VAL A 86 -14.85 7.43 1.37
C VAL A 86 -15.19 8.03 0.00
N ALA A 87 -14.37 8.98 -0.44
CA ALA A 87 -14.52 9.60 -1.75
C ALA A 87 -14.10 8.64 -2.87
N PRO A 88 -14.71 8.74 -4.07
CA PRO A 88 -14.21 8.12 -5.28
C PRO A 88 -12.75 8.50 -5.59
N LEU A 89 -12.04 7.61 -6.30
CA LEU A 89 -10.62 7.82 -6.62
C LEU A 89 -10.38 9.01 -7.56
N ASP A 90 -11.29 9.24 -8.51
CA ASP A 90 -11.22 10.33 -9.48
C ASP A 90 -11.51 11.71 -8.86
N GLU A 91 -12.19 11.74 -7.71
CA GLU A 91 -12.41 12.97 -6.93
C GLU A 91 -11.22 13.38 -6.07
N LEU A 92 -10.20 12.51 -5.91
CA LEU A 92 -9.04 12.82 -5.08
C LEU A 92 -8.16 13.94 -5.65
N GLY A 93 -8.27 14.24 -6.94
CA GLY A 93 -7.50 15.32 -7.58
C GLY A 93 -5.99 15.04 -7.71
N ARG A 94 -5.58 13.78 -7.58
CA ARG A 94 -4.19 13.31 -7.80
C ARG A 94 -4.16 12.38 -8.99
N ARG A 95 -2.98 12.16 -9.56
CA ARG A 95 -2.80 11.09 -10.55
C ARG A 95 -3.02 9.73 -9.89
N VAL A 96 -3.86 8.89 -10.48
CA VAL A 96 -4.12 7.52 -10.02
C VAL A 96 -3.62 6.53 -11.08
N ASP A 97 -2.65 5.71 -10.70
CA ASP A 97 -2.16 4.57 -11.47
C ASP A 97 -2.74 3.28 -10.86
N ARG A 98 -3.65 2.63 -11.60
CA ARG A 98 -4.27 1.35 -11.19
C ARG A 98 -3.37 0.19 -11.58
N VAL A 99 -3.11 -0.73 -10.64
CA VAL A 99 -2.18 -1.85 -10.86
C VAL A 99 -2.78 -3.20 -10.45
N GLY A 100 -2.55 -4.23 -11.25
CA GLY A 100 -2.87 -5.61 -10.90
C GLY A 100 -1.73 -6.32 -10.12
N GLU A 101 -1.83 -7.64 -9.99
CA GLU A 101 -0.77 -8.46 -9.40
C GLU A 101 0.45 -8.61 -10.32
N ARG A 102 1.66 -8.72 -9.75
CA ARG A 102 2.91 -9.04 -10.48
C ARG A 102 3.27 -8.03 -11.57
N VAL A 103 2.98 -6.76 -11.32
CA VAL A 103 3.31 -5.64 -12.21
C VAL A 103 4.55 -4.92 -11.68
N SER A 104 5.35 -4.35 -12.58
CA SER A 104 6.43 -3.41 -12.23
C SER A 104 6.22 -2.09 -12.96
N VAL A 105 6.19 -0.99 -12.21
CA VAL A 105 6.00 0.38 -12.73
C VAL A 105 7.00 1.35 -12.10
N ARG A 106 7.07 2.56 -12.66
CA ARG A 106 7.68 3.72 -12.01
C ARG A 106 6.61 4.77 -11.78
N ALA A 107 6.46 5.23 -10.54
CA ALA A 107 5.49 6.22 -10.10
C ALA A 107 6.11 7.10 -9.01
N GLY A 108 5.86 8.41 -9.02
CA GLY A 108 6.49 9.33 -8.05
C GLY A 108 8.02 9.24 -7.98
N GLY A 109 8.70 8.96 -9.11
CA GLY A 109 10.16 8.74 -9.15
C GLY A 109 10.64 7.38 -8.61
N VAL A 110 9.77 6.61 -7.94
CA VAL A 110 10.07 5.36 -7.26
C VAL A 110 9.76 4.15 -8.15
N ARG A 111 10.59 3.09 -8.06
CA ARG A 111 10.26 1.79 -8.67
C ARG A 111 9.32 1.03 -7.74
N VAL A 112 8.19 0.60 -8.28
CA VAL A 112 7.16 -0.16 -7.57
C VAL A 112 6.98 -1.51 -8.25
N GLU A 113 6.90 -2.58 -7.45
CA GLU A 113 6.50 -3.91 -7.88
C GLU A 113 5.34 -4.39 -7.02
N THR A 114 4.32 -5.00 -7.63
CA THR A 114 3.22 -5.63 -6.90
C THR A 114 3.43 -7.13 -6.81
N VAL A 115 3.04 -7.72 -5.69
CA VAL A 115 2.98 -9.17 -5.50
C VAL A 115 1.56 -9.56 -5.03
N PRO A 116 1.10 -10.79 -5.32
CA PRO A 116 -0.16 -11.27 -4.75
C PRO A 116 -0.16 -11.17 -3.23
N ALA A 117 -1.27 -10.73 -2.66
CA ALA A 117 -1.51 -10.74 -1.22
C ALA A 117 -2.86 -11.39 -0.93
N HIS A 118 -2.85 -12.49 -0.19
CA HIS A 118 -4.07 -13.23 0.17
C HIS A 118 -3.84 -14.16 1.36
N ASN A 119 -4.94 -14.64 1.94
CA ASN A 119 -4.95 -15.67 2.94
C ASN A 119 -5.24 -17.05 2.31
N THR A 120 -4.62 -18.09 2.84
CA THR A 120 -4.85 -19.47 2.41
C THR A 120 -5.89 -20.14 3.30
N PRO A 121 -6.51 -21.27 2.87
CA PRO A 121 -7.49 -21.99 3.69
C PRO A 121 -6.95 -22.51 5.04
N ASP A 122 -5.62 -22.62 5.18
CA ASP A 122 -4.91 -23.00 6.40
C ASP A 122 -4.30 -21.81 7.16
N GLY A 123 -4.55 -20.57 6.71
CA GLY A 123 -4.02 -19.35 7.31
C GLY A 123 -5.10 -18.48 7.95
N HIS A 124 -5.16 -17.19 7.61
CA HIS A 124 -6.12 -16.27 8.23
C HIS A 124 -7.53 -16.41 7.62
N VAL A 125 -8.35 -17.21 8.30
CA VAL A 125 -9.71 -17.57 7.88
C VAL A 125 -10.76 -17.17 8.91
N ARG A 126 -12.00 -17.00 8.45
CA ARG A 126 -13.20 -16.86 9.28
C ARG A 126 -13.52 -18.18 10.01
N GLU A 127 -14.50 -18.15 10.90
CA GLU A 127 -14.96 -19.34 11.65
C GLU A 127 -15.39 -20.51 10.74
N ASP A 128 -15.87 -20.22 9.54
CA ASP A 128 -16.29 -21.21 8.54
C ASP A 128 -15.15 -21.73 7.64
N GLY A 129 -13.91 -21.27 7.87
CA GLY A 129 -12.74 -21.62 7.07
C GLY A 129 -12.55 -20.79 5.79
N THR A 130 -13.42 -19.81 5.52
CA THR A 130 -13.26 -18.93 4.37
C THR A 130 -12.16 -17.89 4.62
N PRO A 131 -11.15 -17.74 3.72
CA PRO A 131 -10.12 -16.69 3.81
C PRO A 131 -10.70 -15.29 4.01
N TYR A 132 -10.13 -14.51 4.94
CA TYR A 132 -10.54 -13.11 5.13
C TYR A 132 -10.27 -12.30 3.85
N HIS A 133 -9.08 -12.45 3.27
CA HIS A 133 -8.64 -11.84 2.02
C HIS A 133 -8.36 -12.94 0.99
N PRO A 134 -9.32 -13.33 0.13
CA PRO A 134 -9.10 -14.38 -0.88
C PRO A 134 -8.10 -13.94 -1.97
N GLU A 135 -7.62 -14.90 -2.77
CA GLU A 135 -6.79 -14.61 -3.96
C GLU A 135 -7.46 -13.55 -4.86
N GLY A 136 -6.68 -12.59 -5.36
CA GLY A 136 -7.17 -11.49 -6.17
C GLY A 136 -7.85 -10.35 -5.41
N PHE A 137 -7.85 -10.37 -4.07
CA PHE A 137 -8.43 -9.29 -3.26
C PHE A 137 -7.48 -8.11 -3.03
N GLY A 138 -6.16 -8.35 -3.06
CA GLY A 138 -5.17 -7.31 -2.80
C GLY A 138 -3.78 -7.64 -3.31
N VAL A 139 -2.89 -6.66 -3.17
CA VAL A 139 -1.46 -6.81 -3.47
C VAL A 139 -0.60 -6.36 -2.31
N GLY A 140 0.59 -6.95 -2.20
CA GLY A 140 1.72 -6.35 -1.48
C GLY A 140 2.52 -5.47 -2.43
N TYR A 141 3.24 -4.49 -1.87
CA TYR A 141 4.13 -3.60 -2.61
C TYR A 141 5.58 -3.85 -2.22
N ARG A 142 6.45 -3.92 -3.23
CA ARG A 142 7.87 -3.67 -3.06
C ARG A 142 8.19 -2.30 -3.68
N VAL A 143 8.75 -1.41 -2.88
CA VAL A 143 9.19 -0.07 -3.32
C VAL A 143 10.70 0.05 -3.17
N VAL A 144 11.35 0.78 -4.07
CA VAL A 144 12.80 1.02 -4.02
C VAL A 144 13.06 2.52 -3.89
N VAL A 145 13.54 2.96 -2.72
CA VAL A 145 13.84 4.36 -2.39
C VAL A 145 15.32 4.46 -2.04
N ASP A 146 16.04 5.41 -2.62
CA ASP A 146 17.50 5.57 -2.49
C ASP A 146 18.29 4.26 -2.72
N GLY A 147 17.80 3.40 -3.61
CA GLY A 147 18.39 2.09 -3.89
C GLY A 147 18.08 0.99 -2.87
N VAL A 148 17.40 1.31 -1.77
CA VAL A 148 16.99 0.37 -0.73
C VAL A 148 15.59 -0.18 -1.04
N SER A 149 15.45 -1.50 -0.98
CA SER A 149 14.19 -2.19 -1.26
C SER A 149 13.39 -2.41 0.03
N LEU A 150 12.17 -1.89 0.08
CA LEU A 150 11.23 -2.11 1.18
C LEU A 150 10.05 -2.94 0.69
N PHE A 151 9.58 -3.87 1.52
CA PHE A 151 8.45 -4.74 1.20
C PHE A 151 7.32 -4.55 2.21
N TRP A 152 6.14 -4.24 1.69
CA TRP A 152 4.89 -4.11 2.42
C TRP A 152 3.93 -5.22 1.97
N PRO A 153 3.63 -6.19 2.83
CA PRO A 153 2.95 -7.41 2.41
C PRO A 153 1.44 -7.25 2.20
N GLY A 154 0.83 -6.17 2.70
CA GLY A 154 -0.63 -6.09 2.85
C GLY A 154 -1.15 -7.14 3.84
N ASP A 155 -2.42 -7.51 3.74
CA ASP A 155 -3.07 -8.46 4.66
C ASP A 155 -2.92 -9.92 4.21
N THR A 156 -1.73 -10.27 3.71
CA THR A 156 -1.40 -11.61 3.22
C THR A 156 -0.93 -12.54 4.31
N ASP A 157 -1.18 -13.84 4.12
CA ASP A 157 -0.44 -14.88 4.83
C ASP A 157 0.99 -15.00 4.28
N VAL A 158 1.82 -15.78 4.96
CA VAL A 158 3.13 -16.20 4.42
C VAL A 158 2.90 -17.18 3.27
N LEU A 159 2.93 -16.64 2.05
CA LEU A 159 2.77 -17.45 0.84
C LEU A 159 4.06 -18.20 0.53
N ARG A 160 3.94 -19.49 0.22
CA ARG A 160 5.09 -20.25 -0.28
C ARG A 160 5.43 -19.76 -1.69
N CYS A 161 6.70 -19.45 -1.93
CA CYS A 161 7.22 -19.33 -3.30
C CYS A 161 6.88 -20.63 -4.04
N GLY A 162 5.95 -20.57 -5.00
CA GLY A 162 5.65 -21.69 -5.87
C GLY A 162 6.93 -22.17 -6.55
N VAL A 163 7.20 -23.48 -6.51
CA VAL A 163 8.34 -24.10 -7.20
C VAL A 163 8.29 -23.66 -8.67
N GLY A 164 9.29 -22.86 -9.09
CA GLY A 164 9.45 -22.41 -10.47
C GLY A 164 9.07 -20.96 -10.81
N ARG A 165 8.64 -20.12 -9.85
CA ARG A 165 8.25 -18.71 -10.16
C ARG A 165 8.91 -17.61 -9.34
N CYS A 166 9.77 -17.93 -8.39
CA CYS A 166 10.63 -16.93 -7.75
C CYS A 166 11.90 -16.76 -8.60
N ALA A 167 11.73 -16.15 -9.77
CA ALA A 167 12.86 -15.67 -10.55
C ALA A 167 13.48 -14.49 -9.81
N ARG A 168 14.61 -14.77 -9.14
CA ARG A 168 15.61 -13.76 -8.82
C ARG A 168 15.82 -12.86 -10.04
N ARG A 169 15.63 -11.55 -9.89
CA ARG A 169 16.46 -10.50 -10.50
C ARG A 169 16.51 -9.30 -9.59
#